data_AF-A0A1F7QQY0-F1
#
_entry.id   AF-A0A1F7QQY0-F1
#
_cell.length_a   1.000
_cell.length_b   1.000
_cell.length_c   1.000
_cell.angle_alpha   90.00
_cell.angle_beta   90.00
_cell.angle_gamma   90.00
#
_symmetry.space_group_name_H-M   'P 1'
#
loop_
_entity.id
_entity.type
_entity.pdbx_description
1 polymer ?
#
loop_
_entity_poly.entity_id
_entity_poly.type
_entity_poly.pdbx_seq_one_letter_code
_entity_poly.pdbx_strand_id
1 'polypeptide(L)'
;MKHKHTIRLSGQRGYTIVELIVAMGITAFLSVVLIAFMVSLMGQTAVSSVRTAMTSSLQTALIRISDDVRTSSNPALCNLTPDVNAPQTLTGAAASVPCPADATNSNQQTFWRLTSDQIVINRTPQTASGELIYDDPATLAGKRDTIIYYVRGDALYKRIIAATYTTPLANAITTNTCAVIATGGCQTDTKILDGLDTSATGGPFVATYYDGSGNVIVPSGTDYSSFISARSISVTLKMKRTQSGQDISRDSSMRMQFRGSQVALTAPEPEIETPTTPTSSAKMFVGPGGVDMASASIVGGDVYVQGGIDMTLSSSIGTSVNPIRVTVSNFSCGAGASYPSRCATQPIPLSWANMSSINGPVCANDQTSTVGLPGLIAGCSAPKVDTPVFNKSVFTGQTTSSVTSSTLPCTTPLQANTRYIGNLDLSTGCRKVINGSNVYIKGGISAYMGGFTVSESMGTTRPIIVTDGKIRFNGFGSSVTPNSYGSTPYFISYASLDAACSNSDTCTTISPTQLKATIDTWDGDSFGNASPIVLITTSAPGTSFYAYFGRVSLALGSNAGSLGGQAVDVTGSTISLTTSPPLPSQ
;
A
#
# COMPACT_ATOMS: atom_id res chain seq x y z
N MET A 1 -48.37 -84.55 -8.91
CA MET A 1 -47.07 -84.16 -9.50
C MET A 1 -46.83 -82.67 -9.25
N LYS A 2 -45.56 -82.30 -9.00
CA LYS A 2 -44.94 -80.96 -8.89
C LYS A 2 -45.04 -80.19 -7.56
N HIS A 3 -44.04 -80.51 -6.73
CA HIS A 3 -43.18 -79.66 -5.89
C HIS A 3 -43.21 -78.12 -6.07
N LYS A 4 -43.13 -77.41 -4.93
CA LYS A 4 -42.13 -76.35 -4.61
C LYS A 4 -42.30 -75.96 -3.12
N HIS A 5 -41.42 -76.37 -2.21
CA HIS A 5 -40.09 -75.84 -1.85
C HIS A 5 -40.09 -74.62 -0.89
N THR A 6 -39.60 -74.89 0.34
CA THR A 6 -38.65 -74.09 1.18
C THR A 6 -39.03 -72.65 1.54
N ILE A 7 -38.92 -72.18 2.80
CA ILE A 7 -37.79 -72.28 3.73
C ILE A 7 -38.33 -72.43 5.17
N ARG A 8 -38.05 -73.55 5.85
CA ARG A 8 -38.06 -73.57 7.32
C ARG A 8 -36.72 -73.02 7.78
N LEU A 9 -36.76 -72.01 8.65
CA LEU A 9 -35.62 -71.52 9.42
C LEU A 9 -35.06 -72.67 10.28
N SER A 10 -34.18 -73.50 9.70
CA SER A 10 -33.38 -74.47 10.44
C SER A 10 -32.19 -73.72 11.03
N GLY A 11 -32.13 -73.62 12.36
CA GLY A 11 -30.91 -73.18 13.04
C GLY A 11 -31.05 -72.10 14.11
N GLN A 12 -32.23 -71.80 14.66
CA GLN A 12 -32.27 -71.07 15.94
C GLN A 12 -32.00 -72.04 17.09
N ARG A 13 -30.72 -72.31 17.35
CA ARG A 13 -30.26 -72.83 18.63
C ARG A 13 -30.41 -71.69 19.64
N GLY A 14 -31.25 -71.88 20.66
CA GLY A 14 -31.34 -70.96 21.78
C GLY A 14 -29.98 -70.81 22.45
N TYR A 15 -29.64 -69.60 22.86
CA TYR A 15 -28.39 -69.30 23.53
C TYR A 15 -28.31 -70.05 24.87
N THR A 16 -27.18 -70.70 25.14
CA THR A 16 -26.88 -71.25 26.45
C THR A 16 -26.63 -70.11 27.45
N ILE A 17 -26.90 -70.34 28.75
CA ILE A 17 -26.64 -69.36 29.81
C ILE A 17 -25.16 -68.88 29.77
N VAL A 18 -24.24 -69.77 29.39
CA VAL A 18 -22.81 -69.46 29.26
C VAL A 18 -22.55 -68.48 28.10
N GLU A 19 -23.18 -68.68 26.94
CA GLU A 19 -23.06 -67.76 25.80
C GLU A 19 -23.66 -66.38 26.10
N LEU A 20 -24.75 -66.31 26.87
CA LEU A 20 -25.34 -65.05 27.32
C LEU A 20 -24.37 -64.27 28.23
N ILE A 21 -23.75 -64.94 29.21
CA ILE A 21 -22.80 -64.32 30.14
C ILE A 21 -21.56 -63.79 29.39
N VAL A 22 -21.02 -64.57 28.45
CA VAL A 22 -19.87 -64.14 27.64
C VAL A 22 -20.24 -62.97 26.73
N ALA A 23 -21.41 -63.00 26.08
CA ALA A 23 -21.88 -61.91 25.23
C ALA A 23 -22.12 -60.62 26.04
N MET A 24 -22.68 -60.71 27.24
CA MET A 24 -22.85 -59.57 28.16
C MET A 24 -21.49 -58.99 28.59
N GLY A 25 -20.50 -59.83 28.88
CA GLY A 25 -19.16 -59.38 29.23
C GLY A 25 -18.46 -58.63 28.08
N ILE A 26 -18.51 -59.19 26.87
CA ILE A 26 -17.89 -58.58 25.68
C ILE A 26 -18.60 -57.26 25.32
N THR A 27 -19.93 -57.22 25.36
CA THR A 27 -20.70 -56.00 25.06
C THR A 27 -20.48 -54.90 26.10
N ALA A 28 -20.39 -55.24 27.39
CA ALA A 28 -20.02 -54.29 28.44
C ALA A 28 -18.62 -53.71 28.21
N PHE A 29 -17.63 -54.56 27.91
CA PHE A 29 -16.26 -54.12 27.64
C PHE A 29 -16.19 -53.21 26.40
N LEU A 30 -16.83 -53.61 25.29
CA LEU A 30 -16.89 -52.80 24.07
C LEU A 30 -17.58 -51.45 24.29
N SER A 31 -18.64 -51.42 25.10
CA SER A 31 -19.35 -50.18 25.42
C SER A 31 -18.46 -49.20 26.19
N VAL A 32 -17.68 -49.69 27.17
CA VAL A 32 -16.72 -48.86 27.92
C VAL A 32 -15.63 -48.31 26.99
N VAL A 33 -15.08 -49.14 26.10
CA VAL A 33 -14.05 -48.70 25.13
C VAL A 33 -14.61 -47.66 24.16
N LEU A 34 -15.84 -47.86 23.67
CA LEU A 34 -16.48 -46.94 22.73
C LEU A 34 -16.82 -45.59 23.37
N ILE A 35 -17.28 -45.58 24.63
CA ILE A 35 -17.50 -44.35 25.39
C ILE A 35 -16.17 -43.62 25.59
N ALA A 36 -15.10 -44.31 25.99
CA ALA A 36 -13.78 -43.71 26.16
C ALA A 36 -13.23 -43.11 24.85
N PHE A 37 -13.42 -43.81 23.73
CA PHE A 37 -13.05 -43.31 22.41
C PHE A 37 -13.85 -42.07 22.00
N MET A 38 -15.16 -42.06 22.20
CA MET A 38 -16.01 -40.90 21.89
C MET A 38 -15.66 -39.68 22.75
N VAL A 39 -15.40 -39.88 24.05
CA VAL A 39 -14.93 -38.80 24.94
C VAL A 39 -13.59 -38.24 24.46
N SER A 40 -12.66 -39.10 24.03
CA SER A 40 -11.37 -38.68 23.46
C SER A 40 -11.54 -37.88 22.16
N LEU A 41 -12.39 -38.36 21.25
CA LEU A 41 -12.68 -37.70 19.98
C LEU A 41 -13.33 -36.32 20.19
N MET A 42 -14.32 -36.24 21.08
CA MET A 42 -14.95 -34.97 21.46
C MET A 42 -13.95 -34.01 22.13
N GLY A 43 -13.05 -34.55 22.97
CA GLY A 43 -11.98 -33.78 23.57
C GLY A 43 -11.06 -33.13 22.53
N GLN A 44 -10.65 -33.90 21.51
CA GLN A 44 -9.77 -33.43 20.44
C GLN A 44 -10.44 -32.40 19.52
N THR A 45 -11.71 -32.58 19.16
CA THR A 45 -12.44 -31.62 18.32
C THR A 45 -12.66 -30.30 19.05
N ALA A 46 -12.97 -30.32 20.35
CA ALA A 46 -13.09 -29.12 21.18
C ALA A 46 -11.75 -28.36 21.27
N VAL A 47 -10.64 -29.06 21.52
CA VAL A 47 -9.28 -28.47 21.54
C VAL A 47 -8.93 -27.82 20.19
N SER A 48 -9.27 -28.46 19.08
CA SER A 48 -9.03 -27.93 17.72
C SER A 48 -9.86 -26.68 17.42
N SER A 49 -11.12 -26.66 17.86
CA SER A 49 -12.02 -25.49 17.72
C SER A 49 -11.48 -24.29 18.51
N VAL A 50 -11.10 -24.48 19.77
CA VAL A 50 -10.52 -23.42 20.62
C VAL A 50 -9.23 -22.87 20.00
N ARG A 51 -8.37 -23.74 19.47
CA ARG A 51 -7.14 -23.33 18.77
C ARG A 51 -7.40 -22.43 17.57
N THR A 52 -8.41 -22.77 16.76
CA THR A 52 -8.80 -21.97 15.59
C THR A 52 -9.38 -20.62 15.99
N ALA A 53 -10.24 -20.59 17.02
CA ALA A 53 -10.80 -19.36 17.56
C ALA A 53 -9.72 -18.43 18.14
N MET A 54 -8.73 -18.97 18.86
CA MET A 54 -7.59 -18.21 19.39
C MET A 54 -6.79 -17.57 18.25
N THR A 55 -6.45 -18.31 17.19
CA THR A 55 -5.73 -17.75 16.02
C THR A 55 -6.50 -16.61 15.37
N SER A 56 -7.81 -16.78 15.16
CA SER A 56 -8.67 -15.74 14.57
C SER A 56 -8.77 -14.49 15.45
N SER A 57 -8.87 -14.68 16.78
CA SER A 57 -8.92 -13.58 17.75
C SER A 57 -7.61 -12.81 17.79
N LEU A 58 -6.47 -13.51 17.80
CA LEU A 58 -5.13 -12.91 17.71
C LEU A 58 -4.98 -12.07 16.43
N GLN A 59 -5.36 -12.62 15.27
CA GLN A 59 -5.28 -11.91 13.99
C GLN A 59 -6.18 -10.67 13.97
N THR A 60 -7.42 -10.78 14.46
CA THR A 60 -8.35 -9.66 14.51
C THR A 60 -7.84 -8.55 15.43
N ALA A 61 -7.30 -8.90 16.60
CA ALA A 61 -6.68 -7.95 17.52
C ALA A 61 -5.47 -7.24 16.89
N LEU A 62 -4.58 -8.00 16.24
CA LEU A 62 -3.42 -7.45 15.54
C LEU A 62 -3.81 -6.54 14.39
N ILE A 63 -4.83 -6.89 13.58
CA ILE A 63 -5.32 -6.03 12.50
C ILE A 63 -5.85 -4.69 13.05
N ARG A 64 -6.64 -4.71 14.13
CA ARG A 64 -7.12 -3.48 14.77
C ARG A 64 -5.97 -2.60 15.25
N ILE A 65 -4.96 -3.18 15.90
CA ILE A 65 -3.75 -2.45 16.31
C ILE A 65 -3.02 -1.89 15.08
N SER A 66 -2.96 -2.65 13.99
CA SER A 66 -2.34 -2.23 12.73
C SER A 66 -2.98 -0.99 12.13
N ASP A 67 -4.31 -0.97 12.07
CA ASP A 67 -5.05 0.14 11.48
C ASP A 67 -4.85 1.42 12.32
N ASP A 68 -4.83 1.30 13.64
CA ASP A 68 -4.53 2.41 14.54
C ASP A 68 -3.07 2.88 14.44
N VAL A 69 -2.10 1.96 14.35
CA VAL A 69 -0.68 2.28 14.15
C VAL A 69 -0.43 2.96 12.80
N ARG A 70 -1.04 2.46 11.72
CA ARG A 70 -0.92 3.01 10.37
C ARG A 70 -1.62 4.34 10.18
N THR A 71 -2.57 4.68 11.05
CA THR A 71 -3.22 6.00 11.07
C THR A 71 -2.56 6.95 12.06
N SER A 72 -1.63 6.46 12.89
CA SER A 72 -0.88 7.25 13.86
C SER A 72 0.39 7.84 13.24
N SER A 73 0.75 9.02 13.75
CA SER A 73 1.92 9.79 13.31
C SER A 73 3.22 9.20 13.85
N ASN A 74 3.33 9.08 15.16
CA ASN A 74 4.47 8.52 15.88
C ASN A 74 4.04 7.90 17.22
N PRO A 75 4.87 7.00 17.78
CA PRO A 75 4.74 6.64 19.19
C PRO A 75 5.05 7.86 20.05
N ALA A 76 4.32 7.98 21.16
CA ALA A 76 4.49 9.05 22.13
C ALA A 76 5.02 8.46 23.42
N LEU A 77 5.93 9.16 24.08
CA LEU A 77 6.41 8.76 25.40
C LEU A 77 5.26 8.65 26.42
N CYS A 78 4.32 9.59 26.31
CA CYS A 78 3.07 9.61 27.04
C CYS A 78 2.00 10.40 26.30
N ASN A 79 0.75 10.27 26.76
CA ASN A 79 -0.37 11.08 26.29
C ASN A 79 -0.13 12.57 26.56
N LEU A 80 -0.61 13.41 25.64
CA LEU A 80 -0.45 14.87 25.75
C LEU A 80 -1.52 15.50 26.65
N THR A 81 -2.75 15.00 26.58
CA THR A 81 -3.86 15.44 27.43
C THR A 81 -3.87 14.59 28.71
N PRO A 82 -3.84 15.18 29.91
CA PRO A 82 -3.92 14.44 31.16
C PRO A 82 -5.15 13.52 31.23
N ASP A 83 -4.95 12.33 31.78
CA ASP A 83 -6.00 11.34 31.99
C ASP A 83 -5.94 10.79 33.41
N VAL A 84 -6.98 11.07 34.19
CA VAL A 84 -7.12 10.62 35.58
C VAL A 84 -7.23 9.09 35.71
N ASN A 85 -7.52 8.40 34.62
CA ASN A 85 -7.57 6.94 34.55
C ASN A 85 -6.22 6.30 34.17
N ALA A 86 -5.14 7.06 34.09
CA ALA A 86 -3.81 6.47 33.94
C ALA A 86 -3.42 5.62 35.18
N PRO A 87 -2.54 4.62 35.03
CA PRO A 87 -2.06 3.83 36.17
C PRO A 87 -1.39 4.71 37.23
N GLN A 88 -1.86 4.63 38.47
CA GLN A 88 -1.39 5.51 39.55
C GLN A 88 -0.05 5.06 40.14
N THR A 89 0.32 3.79 39.94
CA THR A 89 1.62 3.23 40.33
C THR A 89 2.42 2.89 39.08
N LEU A 90 3.47 3.66 38.82
CA LEU A 90 4.47 3.36 37.81
C LEU A 90 5.61 2.56 38.46
N THR A 91 6.07 1.49 37.83
CA THR A 91 7.18 0.66 38.32
C THR A 91 8.37 0.73 37.36
N GLY A 92 9.58 0.61 37.89
CA GLY A 92 10.83 0.55 37.11
C GLY A 92 11.29 1.88 36.49
N ALA A 93 12.18 1.79 35.51
CA ALA A 93 12.83 2.94 34.86
C ALA A 93 11.87 3.92 34.16
N ALA A 94 10.60 3.55 33.96
CA ALA A 94 9.57 4.40 33.37
C ALA A 94 9.03 5.46 34.36
N ALA A 95 9.18 5.25 35.67
CA ALA A 95 8.72 6.19 36.70
C ALA A 95 9.65 7.42 36.88
N SER A 96 10.93 7.31 36.53
CA SER A 96 11.93 8.37 36.69
C SER A 96 11.96 9.41 35.55
N VAL A 97 11.05 9.28 34.58
CA VAL A 97 11.05 10.02 33.32
C VAL A 97 10.00 11.13 33.35
N PRO A 98 10.32 12.42 33.26
CA PRO A 98 9.29 13.44 33.16
C PRO A 98 8.57 13.39 31.81
N CYS A 99 7.23 13.47 31.82
CA CYS A 99 6.45 13.71 30.60
C CYS A 99 6.66 15.16 30.13
N PRO A 100 6.69 15.48 28.83
CA PRO A 100 6.90 16.87 28.39
C PRO A 100 5.89 17.89 28.95
N ALA A 101 4.67 17.46 29.28
CA ALA A 101 3.64 18.27 29.93
C ALA A 101 3.82 18.45 31.46
N ASP A 102 4.87 17.85 32.04
CA ASP A 102 5.16 17.74 33.48
C ASP A 102 6.26 18.71 33.95
N ALA A 103 6.83 19.56 33.08
CA ALA A 103 7.91 20.47 33.48
C ALA A 103 7.51 21.45 34.62
N THR A 104 6.22 21.52 34.98
CA THR A 104 5.69 22.38 36.05
C THR A 104 4.70 21.70 37.02
N ASN A 105 4.27 20.45 36.79
CA ASN A 105 3.13 19.87 37.50
C ASN A 105 3.47 18.51 38.13
N SER A 106 3.72 18.45 39.44
CA SER A 106 4.07 17.26 40.25
C SER A 106 3.14 16.02 40.19
N ASN A 107 2.21 15.92 39.22
CA ASN A 107 1.17 14.90 39.12
C ASN A 107 1.44 13.91 37.97
N GLN A 108 2.55 13.16 38.06
CA GLN A 108 2.89 12.07 37.12
C GLN A 108 1.84 10.95 37.00
N GLN A 109 0.83 10.95 37.87
CA GLN A 109 -0.22 9.94 38.00
C GLN A 109 -1.34 10.07 36.95
N THR A 110 -1.31 11.09 36.08
CA THR A 110 -2.34 11.31 35.04
C THR A 110 -1.86 10.99 33.63
N PHE A 111 -0.76 10.25 33.48
CA PHE A 111 -0.16 9.98 32.18
C PHE A 111 0.09 8.47 31.96
N TRP A 112 -0.43 7.98 30.85
CA TRP A 112 -0.05 6.69 30.27
C TRP A 112 1.33 6.78 29.68
N ARG A 113 2.14 5.75 29.87
CA ARG A 113 3.54 5.74 29.42
C ARG A 113 3.76 4.60 28.45
N LEU A 114 4.61 4.88 27.48
CA LEU A 114 5.08 3.87 26.54
C LEU A 114 6.05 2.93 27.25
N THR A 115 5.76 1.63 27.18
CA THR A 115 6.56 0.56 27.76
C THR A 115 6.58 -0.63 26.80
N SER A 116 7.22 -1.74 27.18
CA SER A 116 7.15 -2.97 26.39
C SER A 116 5.78 -3.67 26.46
N ASP A 117 4.97 -3.35 27.46
CA ASP A 117 3.64 -3.94 27.71
C ASP A 117 2.49 -2.92 27.55
N GLN A 118 2.80 -1.72 27.05
CA GLN A 118 1.82 -0.68 26.73
C GLN A 118 2.24 0.07 25.48
N ILE A 119 1.27 0.35 24.61
CA ILE A 119 1.48 1.18 23.42
C ILE A 119 0.83 2.53 23.66
N VAL A 120 1.54 3.61 23.36
CA VAL A 120 1.01 4.97 23.37
C VAL A 120 1.37 5.63 22.04
N ILE A 121 0.36 5.94 21.24
CA ILE A 121 0.53 6.46 19.87
C ILE A 121 -0.37 7.67 19.63
N ASN A 122 0.12 8.62 18.82
CA ASN A 122 -0.58 9.87 18.55
C ASN A 122 -1.26 9.86 17.18
N ARG A 123 -2.52 10.30 17.16
CA ARG A 123 -3.32 10.47 15.95
C ARG A 123 -3.77 11.93 15.82
N THR A 124 -3.87 12.41 14.57
CA THR A 124 -4.47 13.71 14.31
C THR A 124 -5.98 13.67 14.64
N PRO A 125 -6.51 14.63 15.40
CA PRO A 125 -7.94 14.75 15.67
C PRO A 125 -8.71 15.05 14.40
N GLN A 126 -10.01 14.75 14.40
CA GLN A 126 -10.87 14.98 13.24
C GLN A 126 -12.23 15.51 13.67
N THR A 127 -12.87 16.32 12.82
CA THR A 127 -14.24 16.79 13.01
C THR A 127 -15.25 15.69 12.68
N ALA A 128 -16.53 15.90 13.01
CA ALA A 128 -17.59 14.92 12.71
C ALA A 128 -17.77 14.68 11.19
N SER A 129 -17.37 15.62 10.34
CA SER A 129 -17.34 15.49 8.88
C SER A 129 -16.11 14.72 8.36
N GLY A 130 -15.16 14.37 9.23
CA GLY A 130 -13.93 13.65 8.89
C GLY A 130 -12.77 14.55 8.46
N GLU A 131 -12.88 15.87 8.65
CA GLU A 131 -11.78 16.80 8.37
C GLU A 131 -10.75 16.75 9.50
N LEU A 132 -9.46 16.72 9.16
CA LEU A 132 -8.39 16.72 10.14
C LEU A 132 -8.25 18.10 10.79
N ILE A 133 -8.08 18.11 12.11
CA ILE A 133 -7.93 19.34 12.90
C ILE A 133 -6.45 19.58 13.18
N TYR A 134 -5.98 20.78 12.85
CA TYR A 134 -4.64 21.28 13.14
C TYR A 134 -4.76 22.63 13.86
N ASP A 135 -3.92 22.87 14.86
CA ASP A 135 -3.81 24.20 15.50
C ASP A 135 -3.12 25.18 14.55
N ASP A 136 -2.13 24.69 13.80
CA ASP A 136 -1.49 25.40 12.70
C ASP A 136 -1.53 24.51 11.44
N PRO A 137 -2.40 24.82 10.47
CA PRO A 137 -2.49 24.08 9.21
C PRO A 137 -1.21 24.13 8.37
N ALA A 138 -0.39 25.18 8.51
CA ALA A 138 0.83 25.34 7.72
C ALA A 138 1.95 24.40 8.18
N THR A 139 2.05 24.15 9.49
CA THR A 139 3.03 23.22 10.08
C THR A 139 2.46 21.83 10.36
N LEU A 140 1.17 21.61 10.06
CA LEU A 140 0.42 20.41 10.45
C LEU A 140 0.56 20.09 11.95
N ALA A 141 0.77 21.14 12.74
CA ALA A 141 1.00 21.06 14.16
C ALA A 141 -0.32 21.24 14.91
N GLY A 142 -0.41 20.60 16.06
CA GLY A 142 -1.51 20.81 16.98
C GLY A 142 -1.67 19.68 17.99
N LYS A 143 -2.66 19.83 18.86
CA LYS A 143 -3.03 18.80 19.84
C LYS A 143 -3.39 17.50 19.12
N ARG A 144 -3.06 16.38 19.75
CA ARG A 144 -3.24 15.03 19.20
C ARG A 144 -4.19 14.22 20.06
N ASP A 145 -4.98 13.38 19.41
CA ASP A 145 -5.63 12.26 20.10
C ASP A 145 -4.54 11.25 20.48
N THR A 146 -4.64 10.65 21.66
CA THR A 146 -3.73 9.58 22.08
C THR A 146 -4.49 8.27 22.14
N ILE A 147 -4.02 7.27 21.40
CA ILE A 147 -4.52 5.90 21.46
C ILE A 147 -3.56 5.09 22.35
N ILE A 148 -4.15 4.37 23.29
CA ILE A 148 -3.41 3.57 24.27
C ILE A 148 -3.89 2.13 24.21
N TYR A 149 -2.94 1.20 24.15
CA TYR A 149 -3.20 -0.21 24.41
C TYR A 149 -2.53 -0.63 25.72
N TYR A 150 -3.29 -1.28 26.58
CA TYR A 150 -2.82 -1.73 27.87
C TYR A 150 -3.47 -3.05 28.28
N VAL A 151 -2.76 -3.83 29.09
CA VAL A 151 -3.26 -5.09 29.66
C VAL A 151 -3.86 -4.84 31.04
N ARG A 152 -5.03 -5.42 31.29
CA ARG A 152 -5.64 -5.46 32.62
C ARG A 152 -6.25 -6.84 32.85
N GLY A 153 -5.71 -7.56 33.83
CA GLY A 153 -6.04 -8.97 34.04
C GLY A 153 -5.55 -9.81 32.86
N ASP A 154 -6.43 -10.61 32.28
CA ASP A 154 -6.17 -11.44 31.10
C ASP A 154 -6.64 -10.80 29.79
N ALA A 155 -6.93 -9.49 29.77
CA ALA A 155 -7.48 -8.82 28.60
C ALA A 155 -6.68 -7.58 28.16
N LEU A 156 -6.63 -7.38 26.84
CA LEU A 156 -6.09 -6.19 26.18
C LEU A 156 -7.21 -5.18 25.95
N TYR A 157 -6.99 -3.94 26.38
CA TYR A 157 -7.94 -2.84 26.18
C TYR A 157 -7.33 -1.75 25.31
N LYS A 158 -8.20 -1.07 24.56
CA LYS A 158 -7.91 0.17 23.83
C LYS A 158 -8.63 1.32 24.53
N ARG A 159 -7.87 2.36 24.85
CA ARG A 159 -8.36 3.65 25.33
C ARG A 159 -8.00 4.74 24.34
N ILE A 160 -8.89 5.72 24.18
CA ILE A 160 -8.62 6.89 23.37
C ILE A 160 -8.82 8.12 24.25
N ILE A 161 -7.79 8.96 24.30
CA ILE A 161 -7.83 10.27 24.95
C ILE A 161 -7.94 11.30 23.84
N ALA A 162 -9.10 11.94 23.75
CA ALA A 162 -9.38 12.96 22.76
C ALA A 162 -8.63 14.26 23.08
N ALA A 163 -8.07 14.89 22.05
CA ALA A 163 -7.62 16.27 22.17
C ALA A 163 -8.80 17.22 22.37
N THR A 164 -8.65 18.19 23.28
CA THR A 164 -9.69 19.19 23.55
C THR A 164 -9.62 20.34 22.55
N TYR A 165 -10.64 20.43 21.70
CA TYR A 165 -10.91 21.56 20.80
C TYR A 165 -12.32 22.10 21.03
N THR A 166 -12.49 23.41 20.83
CA THR A 166 -13.78 24.11 20.92
C THR A 166 -14.40 24.34 19.55
N THR A 167 -15.69 24.64 19.50
CA THR A 167 -16.41 24.92 18.25
C THR A 167 -15.81 26.12 17.49
N PRO A 168 -15.81 26.12 16.15
CA PRO A 168 -16.45 25.15 15.23
C PRO A 168 -15.63 23.87 14.97
N LEU A 169 -14.39 23.77 15.45
CA LEU A 169 -13.49 22.63 15.23
C LEU A 169 -13.60 21.57 16.34
N ALA A 170 -14.83 21.24 16.77
CA ALA A 170 -15.01 20.25 17.82
C ALA A 170 -14.51 18.87 17.38
N ASN A 171 -13.69 18.25 18.22
CA ASN A 171 -13.21 16.89 17.99
C ASN A 171 -14.40 15.92 17.94
N ALA A 172 -14.45 15.07 16.92
CA ALA A 172 -15.50 14.08 16.72
C ALA A 172 -15.52 13.01 17.82
N ILE A 173 -14.37 12.77 18.44
CA ILE A 173 -14.23 11.79 19.50
C ILE A 173 -14.18 12.46 20.86
N THR A 174 -14.66 11.74 21.88
CA THR A 174 -14.61 12.17 23.28
C THR A 174 -13.89 11.10 24.11
N THR A 175 -13.17 11.55 25.13
CA THR A 175 -12.50 10.64 26.08
C THR A 175 -13.54 9.97 26.96
N ASN A 176 -13.50 8.64 27.03
CA ASN A 176 -14.35 7.89 27.92
C ASN A 176 -14.02 8.20 29.40
N THR A 177 -15.02 8.59 30.17
CA THR A 177 -14.91 8.88 31.61
C THR A 177 -15.50 7.75 32.46
N CYS A 178 -14.84 7.41 33.58
CA CYS A 178 -15.40 6.52 34.60
C CYS A 178 -14.64 6.66 35.92
N ALA A 179 -15.06 5.91 36.94
CA ALA A 179 -14.36 5.83 38.22
C ALA A 179 -12.89 5.43 38.04
N VAL A 180 -12.01 6.11 38.76
CA VAL A 180 -10.56 5.88 38.71
C VAL A 180 -10.23 4.53 39.34
N ILE A 181 -9.40 3.75 38.65
CA ILE A 181 -8.91 2.44 39.10
C ILE A 181 -7.40 2.56 39.28
N ALA A 182 -6.87 2.10 40.42
CA ALA A 182 -5.46 2.25 40.75
C ALA A 182 -4.50 1.61 39.72
N THR A 183 -4.89 0.47 39.15
CA THR A 183 -4.13 -0.22 38.08
C THR A 183 -4.25 0.43 36.71
N GLY A 184 -5.01 1.52 36.60
CA GLY A 184 -5.25 2.23 35.36
C GLY A 184 -6.39 1.65 34.52
N GLY A 185 -6.82 2.45 33.55
CA GLY A 185 -7.88 2.14 32.62
C GLY A 185 -9.28 2.51 33.10
N CYS A 186 -10.24 2.20 32.24
CA CYS A 186 -11.64 2.47 32.45
C CYS A 186 -12.49 1.23 32.15
N GLN A 187 -13.67 1.11 32.78
CA GLN A 187 -14.59 0.00 32.52
C GLN A 187 -15.25 0.10 31.14
N THR A 188 -15.34 1.31 30.59
CA THR A 188 -15.91 1.57 29.25
C THR A 188 -14.86 1.56 28.14
N ASP A 189 -13.59 1.28 28.46
CA ASP A 189 -12.56 1.11 27.43
C ASP A 189 -12.87 -0.09 26.54
N THR A 190 -12.46 0.00 25.28
CA THR A 190 -12.78 -1.01 24.28
C THR A 190 -11.95 -2.26 24.52
N LYS A 191 -12.58 -3.39 24.86
CA LYS A 191 -11.89 -4.67 24.95
C LYS A 191 -11.51 -5.15 23.55
N ILE A 192 -10.22 -5.39 23.33
CA ILE A 192 -9.66 -5.81 22.04
C ILE A 192 -9.48 -7.32 21.99
N LEU A 193 -8.99 -7.90 23.08
CA LEU A 193 -8.70 -9.33 23.20
C LEU A 193 -8.85 -9.76 24.66
N ASP A 194 -9.24 -11.00 24.89
CA ASP A 194 -9.24 -11.65 26.21
C ASP A 194 -8.43 -12.95 26.19
N GLY A 195 -8.15 -13.52 27.35
CA GLY A 195 -7.37 -14.75 27.46
C GLY A 195 -5.91 -14.67 27.16
N LEU A 196 -5.34 -13.52 27.43
CA LEU A 196 -3.91 -13.34 27.41
C LEU A 196 -3.23 -14.29 28.41
N ASP A 197 -2.10 -14.85 28.01
CA ASP A 197 -1.29 -15.73 28.84
C ASP A 197 -0.46 -14.88 29.83
N THR A 198 -1.06 -14.56 30.97
CA THR A 198 -0.40 -13.79 32.04
C THR A 198 0.81 -14.50 32.64
N SER A 199 0.96 -15.80 32.39
CA SER A 199 2.10 -16.60 32.85
C SER A 199 3.26 -16.70 31.84
N ALA A 200 3.09 -16.16 30.63
CA ALA A 200 4.09 -16.28 29.58
C ALA A 200 5.37 -15.49 29.91
N THR A 201 6.53 -16.10 29.64
CA THR A 201 7.84 -15.44 29.74
C THR A 201 7.90 -14.20 28.84
N GLY A 202 8.30 -13.06 29.40
CA GLY A 202 8.31 -11.77 28.72
C GLY A 202 6.95 -11.08 28.62
N GLY A 203 5.92 -11.61 29.29
CA GLY A 203 4.58 -11.03 29.36
C GLY A 203 3.64 -11.47 28.22
N PRO A 204 2.32 -11.29 28.42
CA PRO A 204 1.28 -11.66 27.46
C PRO A 204 1.22 -10.77 26.21
N PHE A 205 1.69 -9.52 26.34
CA PHE A 205 1.66 -8.51 25.29
C PHE A 205 3.01 -7.83 25.28
N VAL A 206 3.64 -7.80 24.11
CA VAL A 206 4.99 -7.27 23.93
C VAL A 206 5.00 -6.35 22.72
N ALA A 207 5.43 -5.12 22.94
CA ALA A 207 5.66 -4.09 21.94
C ALA A 207 7.16 -3.80 21.83
N THR A 208 7.70 -3.97 20.62
CA THR A 208 9.11 -3.68 20.31
C THR A 208 9.17 -2.63 19.22
N TYR A 209 9.91 -1.54 19.45
CA TYR A 209 10.02 -0.42 18.52
C TYR A 209 11.30 -0.53 17.71
N TYR A 210 11.27 -0.05 16.47
CA TYR A 210 12.41 -0.07 15.58
C TYR A 210 12.60 1.26 14.85
N ASP A 211 13.85 1.65 14.67
CA ASP A 211 14.23 2.81 13.86
C ASP A 211 14.10 2.54 12.35
N GLY A 212 14.50 3.52 11.53
CA GLY A 212 14.46 3.43 10.06
C GLY A 212 15.49 2.48 9.46
N SER A 213 16.54 2.14 10.23
CA SER A 213 17.57 1.18 9.85
C SER A 213 17.22 -0.25 10.29
N GLY A 214 16.12 -0.42 11.05
CA GLY A 214 15.65 -1.71 11.54
C GLY A 214 16.26 -2.14 12.87
N ASN A 215 16.99 -1.28 13.58
CA ASN A 215 17.51 -1.57 14.91
C ASN A 215 16.40 -1.48 15.95
N VAL A 216 16.48 -2.32 16.99
CA VAL A 216 15.55 -2.25 18.12
C VAL A 216 15.85 -1.01 18.95
N ILE A 217 14.83 -0.17 19.13
CA ILE A 217 14.87 0.95 20.06
C ILE A 217 14.47 0.40 21.42
N VAL A 218 15.43 0.38 22.34
CA VAL A 218 15.19 -0.05 23.71
C VAL A 218 14.83 1.18 24.54
N PRO A 219 13.72 1.15 25.30
CA PRO A 219 13.45 2.12 26.35
C PRO A 219 14.55 2.17 27.39
N SER A 220 15.58 2.99 27.17
CA SER A 220 16.52 3.37 28.22
C SER A 220 16.06 4.70 28.79
N GLY A 221 15.78 4.74 30.09
CA GLY A 221 15.05 5.81 30.79
C GLY A 221 15.73 7.18 30.86
N THR A 222 16.59 7.53 29.90
CA THR A 222 17.24 8.83 29.78
C THR A 222 17.37 9.35 28.34
N ASP A 223 17.28 8.49 27.30
CA ASP A 223 17.53 8.90 25.91
C ASP A 223 16.28 8.82 25.02
N TYR A 224 15.39 9.82 25.20
CA TYR A 224 14.11 9.95 24.48
C TYR A 224 14.26 10.32 23.02
N SER A 225 15.41 10.84 22.60
CA SER A 225 15.68 11.23 21.22
C SER A 225 15.54 10.01 20.28
N SER A 226 15.89 8.83 20.78
CA SER A 226 15.80 7.55 20.07
C SER A 226 14.36 7.07 19.80
N PHE A 227 13.34 7.54 20.53
CA PHE A 227 11.96 7.10 20.30
C PHE A 227 11.25 7.90 19.21
N ILE A 228 11.66 9.15 19.04
CA ILE A 228 11.18 10.02 17.97
C ILE A 228 11.63 9.45 16.60
N SER A 229 12.70 8.64 16.58
CA SER A 229 13.16 7.92 15.39
C SER A 229 12.45 6.59 15.14
N ALA A 230 11.52 6.14 16.01
CA ALA A 230 10.78 4.91 15.79
C ALA A 230 9.93 4.99 14.51
N ARG A 231 10.26 4.15 13.53
CA ARG A 231 9.59 4.05 12.22
C ARG A 231 8.61 2.89 12.17
N SER A 232 8.82 1.86 12.98
CA SER A 232 7.94 0.68 13.03
C SER A 232 7.84 0.09 14.44
N ILE A 233 6.78 -0.69 14.65
CA ILE A 233 6.51 -1.41 15.89
C ILE A 233 6.20 -2.87 15.56
N SER A 234 6.78 -3.81 16.30
CA SER A 234 6.37 -5.21 16.31
C SER A 234 5.56 -5.47 17.56
N VAL A 235 4.35 -6.00 17.38
CA VAL A 235 3.43 -6.33 18.46
C VAL A 235 3.27 -7.84 18.50
N THR A 236 3.50 -8.42 19.66
CA THR A 236 3.31 -9.84 19.95
C THR A 236 2.23 -10.02 21.00
N LEU A 237 1.25 -10.88 20.72
CA LEU A 237 0.18 -11.26 21.62
C LEU A 237 0.28 -12.76 21.91
N LYS A 238 0.17 -13.13 23.18
CA LYS A 238 0.20 -14.51 23.66
C LYS A 238 -1.08 -14.80 24.43
N MET A 239 -1.76 -15.86 24.05
CA MET A 239 -3.01 -16.32 24.66
C MET A 239 -2.86 -17.72 25.23
N LYS A 240 -3.63 -18.00 26.30
CA LYS A 240 -3.73 -19.31 26.92
C LYS A 240 -5.19 -19.65 27.25
N ARG A 241 -5.61 -20.85 26.91
CA ARG A 241 -6.94 -21.41 27.20
C ARG A 241 -6.80 -22.85 27.65
N THR A 242 -7.60 -23.28 28.62
CA THR A 242 -7.67 -24.68 29.04
C THR A 242 -8.94 -25.30 28.46
N GLN A 243 -8.80 -26.39 27.71
CA GLN A 243 -9.93 -27.12 27.14
C GLN A 243 -9.69 -28.63 27.32
N SER A 244 -10.70 -29.33 27.84
CA SER A 244 -10.63 -30.79 28.05
C SER A 244 -9.43 -31.22 28.93
N GLY A 245 -9.07 -30.40 29.93
CA GLY A 245 -7.93 -30.65 30.82
C GLY A 245 -6.56 -30.34 30.21
N GLN A 246 -6.51 -29.89 28.96
CA GLN A 246 -5.28 -29.51 28.26
C GLN A 246 -5.14 -27.98 28.18
N ASP A 247 -3.98 -27.47 28.57
CA ASP A 247 -3.59 -26.09 28.30
C ASP A 247 -3.18 -25.91 26.83
N ILE A 248 -3.80 -24.94 26.18
CA ILE A 248 -3.56 -24.55 24.80
C ILE A 248 -3.02 -23.12 24.82
N SER A 249 -1.74 -22.96 24.46
CA SER A 249 -1.13 -21.65 24.27
C SER A 249 -0.98 -21.32 22.78
N ARG A 250 -1.17 -20.06 22.41
CA ARG A 250 -0.96 -19.55 21.06
C ARG A 250 -0.40 -18.14 21.10
N ASP A 251 0.53 -17.87 20.21
CA ASP A 251 1.14 -16.57 20.02
C ASP A 251 1.05 -16.13 18.56
N SER A 252 1.03 -14.82 18.35
CA SER A 252 1.11 -14.23 17.04
C SER A 252 1.80 -12.87 17.15
N SER A 253 2.60 -12.55 16.14
CA SER A 253 3.29 -11.28 16.05
C SER A 253 3.05 -10.63 14.70
N MET A 254 3.01 -9.29 14.69
CA MET A 254 2.93 -8.52 13.47
C MET A 254 3.75 -7.25 13.60
N ARG A 255 4.55 -6.94 12.58
CA ARG A 255 5.29 -5.68 12.47
C ARG A 255 4.54 -4.71 11.58
N MET A 256 4.42 -3.48 12.06
CA MET A 256 3.60 -2.41 11.48
C MET A 256 4.44 -1.13 11.38
N GLN A 257 4.20 -0.31 10.35
CA GLN A 257 4.87 0.98 10.16
C GLN A 257 3.93 2.14 10.50
N PHE A 258 4.46 3.20 11.10
CA PHE A 258 3.72 4.43 11.38
C PHE A 258 3.54 5.28 10.12
N ARG A 259 2.50 6.13 10.08
CA ARG A 259 2.11 6.91 8.89
C ARG A 259 3.05 8.07 8.54
N GLY A 260 3.92 8.51 9.46
CA GLY A 260 4.56 9.82 9.31
C GLY A 260 5.83 10.01 10.12
N SER A 261 6.70 9.02 10.17
CA SER A 261 7.95 9.15 10.91
C SER A 261 9.00 9.82 9.99
N GLN A 262 8.82 11.13 9.78
CA GLN A 262 9.64 12.07 8.99
C GLN A 262 9.75 13.44 9.70
N VAL A 263 9.75 13.50 11.04
CA VAL A 263 10.02 14.77 11.75
C VAL A 263 10.95 14.51 12.93
N ALA A 264 12.20 14.96 12.80
CA ALA A 264 13.12 15.17 13.92
C ALA A 264 13.70 16.58 13.80
N LEU A 265 13.54 17.35 14.88
CA LEU A 265 14.06 18.69 15.08
C LEU A 265 15.58 18.63 15.32
N THR A 266 16.37 19.21 14.44
CA THR A 266 17.68 19.83 14.72
C THR A 266 18.03 20.73 13.53
N ALA A 267 18.39 21.98 13.80
CA ALA A 267 18.88 22.95 12.81
C ALA A 267 20.38 23.22 13.06
N PRO A 268 21.16 23.81 12.13
CA PRO A 268 20.97 23.93 10.67
C PRO A 268 22.19 23.36 9.89
N GLU A 269 21.95 22.56 8.85
CA GLU A 269 22.91 22.30 7.76
C GLU A 269 22.08 22.09 6.47
N PRO A 270 22.52 22.59 5.31
CA PRO A 270 21.71 23.37 4.40
C PRO A 270 20.54 22.59 3.82
N GLU A 271 19.42 23.29 3.78
CA GLU A 271 18.17 23.03 3.07
C GLU A 271 18.33 22.04 1.89
N ILE A 272 17.90 20.80 2.12
CA ILE A 272 17.43 19.94 1.04
C ILE A 272 15.93 19.88 1.21
N GLU A 273 15.24 20.74 0.45
CA GLU A 273 13.79 20.73 0.27
C GLU A 273 13.32 19.27 0.11
N THR A 274 12.51 18.80 1.06
CA THR A 274 11.82 17.52 0.93
C THR A 274 10.48 17.79 0.22
N PRO A 275 10.27 17.21 -0.97
CA PRO A 275 9.18 17.58 -1.87
C PRO A 275 7.82 17.12 -1.36
N THR A 276 6.81 17.95 -1.65
CA THR A 276 5.39 17.73 -1.40
C THR A 276 4.90 16.39 -1.95
N THR A 277 4.12 15.67 -1.13
CA THR A 277 3.48 14.41 -1.48
C THR A 277 2.40 14.64 -2.54
N PRO A 278 2.29 13.84 -3.62
CA PRO A 278 1.12 13.86 -4.49
C PRO A 278 -0.11 13.33 -3.74
N THR A 279 -1.22 14.06 -3.82
CA THR A 279 -2.50 13.78 -3.13
C THR A 279 -3.36 12.70 -3.79
N SER A 280 -2.83 11.87 -4.71
CA SER A 280 -3.65 10.94 -5.51
C SER A 280 -3.17 9.48 -5.42
N SER A 281 -4.10 8.56 -5.14
CA SER A 281 -3.94 7.10 -5.24
C SER A 281 -4.05 6.56 -6.67
N ALA A 282 -4.00 7.44 -7.68
CA ALA A 282 -4.25 7.09 -9.08
C ALA A 282 -3.20 6.11 -9.63
N LYS A 283 -3.68 5.11 -10.36
CA LYS A 283 -2.85 4.13 -11.08
C LYS A 283 -2.40 4.64 -12.46
N MET A 284 -2.99 5.74 -12.91
CA MET A 284 -2.53 6.51 -14.05
C MET A 284 -2.52 7.99 -13.67
N PHE A 285 -1.35 8.62 -13.79
CA PHE A 285 -1.15 10.03 -13.50
C PHE A 285 -0.62 10.74 -14.74
N VAL A 286 -1.38 11.70 -15.25
CA VAL A 286 -1.04 12.41 -16.47
C VAL A 286 -1.01 13.90 -16.24
N GLY A 287 0.07 14.53 -16.69
CA GLY A 287 0.31 15.95 -16.59
C GLY A 287 -0.56 16.78 -17.55
N PRO A 288 -0.13 18.03 -17.84
CA PRO A 288 -0.93 19.02 -18.54
C PRO A 288 -1.16 18.71 -20.03
N GLY A 289 -0.42 17.77 -20.61
CA GLY A 289 -0.63 17.33 -21.98
C GLY A 289 -1.89 16.51 -22.17
N GLY A 290 -2.44 15.95 -21.08
CA GLY A 290 -3.71 15.23 -21.13
C GLY A 290 -3.59 13.82 -21.70
N VAL A 291 -4.76 13.23 -21.95
CA VAL A 291 -4.91 11.86 -22.43
C VAL A 291 -5.61 11.88 -23.78
N ASP A 292 -4.99 11.27 -24.78
CA ASP A 292 -5.58 11.04 -26.10
C ASP A 292 -5.90 9.54 -26.24
N MET A 293 -7.13 9.20 -26.65
CA MET A 293 -7.54 7.81 -26.87
C MET A 293 -8.27 7.62 -28.20
N ALA A 294 -7.91 6.58 -28.93
CA ALA A 294 -8.56 6.20 -30.18
C ALA A 294 -8.72 4.68 -30.29
N SER A 295 -9.95 4.17 -30.34
CA SER A 295 -10.23 2.72 -30.33
C SER A 295 -9.52 1.98 -29.20
N ALA A 296 -9.49 2.59 -28.02
CA ALA A 296 -8.72 2.12 -26.87
C ALA A 296 -9.59 1.92 -25.64
N SER A 297 -9.14 1.06 -24.73
CA SER A 297 -9.82 0.84 -23.46
C SER A 297 -8.84 0.87 -22.29
N ILE A 298 -9.19 1.59 -21.21
CA ILE A 298 -8.47 1.58 -19.94
C ILE A 298 -9.36 0.89 -18.91
N VAL A 299 -8.86 -0.17 -18.27
CA VAL A 299 -9.57 -0.94 -17.25
C VAL A 299 -8.76 -1.04 -15.95
N GLY A 300 -9.45 -0.99 -14.81
CA GLY A 300 -8.85 -1.00 -13.47
C GLY A 300 -8.12 0.31 -13.12
N GLY A 301 -7.98 0.58 -11.81
CA GLY A 301 -7.19 1.68 -11.26
C GLY A 301 -7.74 3.09 -11.51
N ASP A 302 -7.66 3.97 -10.50
CA ASP A 302 -8.11 5.36 -10.64
C ASP A 302 -7.22 6.16 -11.59
N VAL A 303 -7.80 7.13 -12.30
CA VAL A 303 -7.12 7.95 -13.30
C VAL A 303 -7.15 9.42 -12.87
N TYR A 304 -5.98 10.06 -12.85
CA TYR A 304 -5.84 11.49 -12.66
C TYR A 304 -5.22 12.13 -13.90
N VAL A 305 -5.83 13.20 -14.39
CA VAL A 305 -5.38 13.97 -15.55
C VAL A 305 -5.37 15.45 -15.20
N GLN A 306 -4.19 16.07 -15.28
CA GLN A 306 -4.08 17.52 -15.09
C GLN A 306 -4.61 18.27 -16.32
N GLY A 307 -4.34 17.79 -17.53
CA GLY A 307 -4.84 18.34 -18.79
C GLY A 307 -6.31 18.00 -19.10
N GLY A 308 -6.60 17.73 -20.37
CA GLY A 308 -7.91 17.23 -20.85
C GLY A 308 -7.86 15.73 -21.22
N ILE A 309 -9.01 15.17 -21.56
CA ILE A 309 -9.14 13.80 -22.08
C ILE A 309 -9.88 13.86 -23.42
N ASP A 310 -9.22 13.51 -24.51
CA ASP A 310 -9.85 13.34 -25.82
C ASP A 310 -10.06 11.83 -26.12
N MET A 311 -11.25 11.48 -26.58
CA MET A 311 -11.63 10.10 -26.86
C MET A 311 -12.40 10.00 -28.17
N THR A 312 -11.90 9.13 -29.04
CA THR A 312 -12.48 8.87 -30.37
C THR A 312 -12.62 7.37 -30.64
N LEU A 313 -13.36 7.01 -31.70
CA LEU A 313 -13.46 5.64 -32.23
C LEU A 313 -13.88 4.59 -31.18
N SER A 314 -14.93 4.87 -30.40
CA SER A 314 -15.48 3.96 -29.38
C SER A 314 -14.51 3.63 -28.25
N SER A 315 -13.70 4.61 -27.82
CA SER A 315 -12.80 4.42 -26.68
C SER A 315 -13.54 4.37 -25.34
N SER A 316 -12.96 3.71 -24.35
CA SER A 316 -13.58 3.59 -23.01
C SER A 316 -12.59 3.72 -21.86
N ILE A 317 -13.02 4.34 -20.77
CA ILE A 317 -12.34 4.27 -19.47
C ILE A 317 -13.30 3.64 -18.47
N GLY A 318 -12.90 2.51 -17.89
CA GLY A 318 -13.73 1.70 -17.03
C GLY A 318 -14.82 0.93 -17.79
N THR A 319 -15.47 0.01 -17.09
CA THR A 319 -16.63 -0.73 -17.60
C THR A 319 -17.79 -0.62 -16.62
N SER A 320 -18.99 -1.04 -17.03
CA SER A 320 -20.15 -1.10 -16.12
C SER A 320 -19.94 -2.01 -14.92
N VAL A 321 -19.09 -3.04 -15.05
CA VAL A 321 -18.78 -4.00 -13.98
C VAL A 321 -17.57 -3.54 -13.15
N ASN A 322 -16.64 -2.81 -13.77
CA ASN A 322 -15.45 -2.28 -13.12
C ASN A 322 -15.35 -0.77 -13.39
N PRO A 323 -16.16 0.05 -12.69
CA PRO A 323 -16.12 1.49 -12.86
C PRO A 323 -14.81 2.08 -12.33
N ILE A 324 -14.33 3.14 -12.98
CA ILE A 324 -13.07 3.80 -12.63
C ILE A 324 -13.36 5.25 -12.22
N ARG A 325 -12.72 5.71 -11.14
CA ARG A 325 -12.74 7.13 -10.80
C ARG A 325 -11.80 7.91 -11.71
N VAL A 326 -12.32 8.96 -12.33
CA VAL A 326 -11.56 9.87 -13.20
C VAL A 326 -11.60 11.28 -12.63
N THR A 327 -10.43 11.89 -12.47
CA THR A 327 -10.29 13.28 -12.02
C THR A 327 -9.57 14.10 -13.08
N VAL A 328 -10.16 15.23 -13.50
CA VAL A 328 -9.63 16.07 -14.59
C VAL A 328 -9.56 17.55 -14.18
N SER A 329 -8.35 18.10 -14.18
CA SER A 329 -8.11 19.45 -13.62
C SER A 329 -8.26 20.57 -14.65
N ASN A 330 -8.23 20.25 -15.95
CA ASN A 330 -8.41 21.16 -17.07
C ASN A 330 -7.30 22.22 -17.24
N PHE A 331 -6.03 21.83 -17.03
CA PHE A 331 -4.83 22.67 -17.22
C PHE A 331 -4.01 22.19 -18.42
N SER A 332 -4.53 22.35 -19.64
CA SER A 332 -3.84 21.99 -20.90
C SER A 332 -3.68 23.15 -21.88
N CYS A 333 -4.08 24.38 -21.49
CA CYS A 333 -4.07 25.54 -22.36
C CYS A 333 -2.85 26.45 -22.14
N GLY A 334 -2.79 27.54 -22.90
CA GLY A 334 -1.64 28.46 -22.89
C GLY A 334 -0.63 28.11 -23.97
N ALA A 335 0.35 29.00 -24.16
CA ALA A 335 1.40 28.85 -25.15
C ALA A 335 2.71 29.44 -24.62
N GLY A 336 3.84 28.89 -25.07
CA GLY A 336 5.15 29.36 -24.63
C GLY A 336 5.28 29.30 -23.11
N ALA A 337 5.55 30.45 -22.47
CA ALA A 337 5.72 30.56 -21.02
C ALA A 337 4.41 30.43 -20.21
N SER A 338 3.25 30.64 -20.82
CA SER A 338 1.95 30.57 -20.11
C SER A 338 1.38 29.16 -20.00
N TYR A 339 2.04 28.17 -20.61
CA TYR A 339 1.65 26.77 -20.50
C TYR A 339 2.19 26.12 -19.20
N PRO A 340 1.42 25.30 -18.47
CA PRO A 340 -0.01 25.06 -18.64
C PRO A 340 -0.89 26.04 -17.88
N SER A 341 -1.90 26.58 -18.56
CA SER A 341 -2.97 27.39 -17.97
C SER A 341 -4.30 26.62 -17.98
N ARG A 342 -5.24 27.06 -17.14
CA ARG A 342 -6.61 26.54 -17.12
C ARG A 342 -7.28 26.82 -18.48
N CYS A 343 -7.96 25.83 -19.04
CA CYS A 343 -8.70 26.00 -20.29
C CYS A 343 -10.07 26.65 -20.06
N ALA A 344 -10.54 27.38 -21.07
CA ALA A 344 -11.91 27.91 -21.10
C ALA A 344 -12.91 26.90 -21.67
N THR A 345 -12.43 25.93 -22.46
CA THR A 345 -13.22 24.84 -23.03
C THR A 345 -13.35 23.68 -22.05
N GLN A 346 -14.35 22.83 -22.27
CA GLN A 346 -14.56 21.63 -21.47
C GLN A 346 -13.39 20.66 -21.66
N PRO A 347 -12.90 20.01 -20.59
CA PRO A 347 -11.74 19.13 -20.66
C PRO A 347 -12.01 17.79 -21.36
N ILE A 348 -13.27 17.37 -21.45
CA ILE A 348 -13.65 16.08 -22.04
C ILE A 348 -14.70 16.32 -23.15
N PRO A 349 -14.26 16.53 -24.41
CA PRO A 349 -15.13 16.82 -25.54
C PRO A 349 -15.75 15.55 -26.13
N LEU A 350 -16.62 14.86 -25.37
CA LEU A 350 -17.36 13.71 -25.89
C LEU A 350 -18.61 14.12 -26.67
N SER A 351 -18.91 13.35 -27.71
CA SER A 351 -20.14 13.45 -28.49
C SER A 351 -20.78 12.07 -28.69
N TRP A 352 -22.09 12.02 -28.91
CA TRP A 352 -22.81 10.78 -29.22
C TRP A 352 -22.31 10.11 -30.50
N ALA A 353 -21.71 10.87 -31.41
CA ALA A 353 -21.11 10.34 -32.64
C ALA A 353 -19.87 9.46 -32.37
N ASN A 354 -19.20 9.65 -31.24
CA ASN A 354 -17.92 9.00 -30.95
C ASN A 354 -18.03 7.69 -30.15
N MET A 355 -19.24 7.25 -29.77
CA MET A 355 -19.53 6.05 -28.95
C MET A 355 -18.60 5.82 -27.75
N SER A 356 -17.89 6.86 -27.31
CA SER A 356 -16.86 6.78 -26.30
C SER A 356 -17.47 7.05 -24.94
N SER A 357 -16.96 6.41 -23.89
CA SER A 357 -17.56 6.52 -22.56
C SER A 357 -16.54 6.44 -21.42
N ILE A 358 -16.84 7.17 -20.36
CA ILE A 358 -16.17 6.99 -19.06
C ILE A 358 -17.18 6.40 -18.09
N ASN A 359 -16.93 5.16 -17.69
CA ASN A 359 -17.78 4.39 -16.79
C ASN A 359 -17.20 4.48 -15.37
N GLY A 360 -17.83 5.30 -14.53
CA GLY A 360 -17.44 5.52 -13.15
C GLY A 360 -17.58 6.99 -12.74
N PRO A 361 -17.27 7.33 -11.48
CA PRO A 361 -17.37 8.71 -11.00
C PRO A 361 -16.34 9.60 -11.68
N VAL A 362 -16.82 10.66 -12.34
CA VAL A 362 -15.98 11.64 -13.04
C VAL A 362 -16.06 12.98 -12.33
N CYS A 363 -14.92 13.49 -11.86
CA CYS A 363 -14.80 14.86 -11.42
C CYS A 363 -13.94 15.65 -12.39
N ALA A 364 -14.53 16.60 -13.12
CA ALA A 364 -13.83 17.37 -14.15
C ALA A 364 -14.18 18.86 -14.02
N ASN A 365 -13.17 19.71 -13.86
CA ASN A 365 -13.35 21.15 -13.82
C ASN A 365 -13.95 21.66 -15.14
N ASP A 366 -14.91 22.58 -15.07
CA ASP A 366 -15.55 23.23 -16.22
C ASP A 366 -16.30 22.29 -17.18
N GLN A 367 -16.46 21.01 -16.82
CA GLN A 367 -17.25 20.06 -17.60
C GLN A 367 -18.74 20.34 -17.38
N THR A 368 -19.48 20.61 -18.46
CA THR A 368 -20.93 20.85 -18.41
C THR A 368 -21.71 19.83 -19.22
N SER A 369 -21.10 19.22 -20.24
CA SER A 369 -21.70 18.13 -21.01
C SER A 369 -21.63 16.82 -20.24
N THR A 370 -22.75 16.10 -20.19
CA THR A 370 -22.88 14.76 -19.60
C THR A 370 -22.83 13.65 -20.65
N VAL A 371 -22.72 14.00 -21.94
CA VAL A 371 -22.71 13.04 -23.04
C VAL A 371 -21.52 12.10 -22.90
N GLY A 372 -21.76 10.78 -22.89
CA GLY A 372 -20.70 9.77 -22.67
C GLY A 372 -20.12 9.76 -21.25
N LEU A 373 -20.65 10.56 -20.32
CA LEU A 373 -20.18 10.72 -18.94
C LEU A 373 -21.31 10.45 -17.92
N PRO A 374 -21.85 9.21 -17.86
CA PRO A 374 -22.97 8.89 -16.98
C PRO A 374 -22.67 9.11 -15.49
N GLY A 375 -21.40 9.12 -15.07
CA GLY A 375 -20.97 9.35 -13.69
C GLY A 375 -20.40 10.74 -13.41
N LEU A 376 -20.67 11.75 -14.25
CA LEU A 376 -20.21 13.12 -14.00
C LEU A 376 -20.79 13.67 -12.69
N ILE A 377 -19.91 14.12 -11.79
CA ILE A 377 -20.27 14.80 -10.54
C ILE A 377 -20.32 16.29 -10.81
N ALA A 378 -21.53 16.81 -11.06
CA ALA A 378 -21.74 18.23 -11.32
C ALA A 378 -21.24 19.11 -10.15
N GLY A 379 -20.52 20.19 -10.46
CA GLY A 379 -20.04 21.16 -9.47
C GLY A 379 -18.90 20.66 -8.57
N CYS A 380 -18.31 19.51 -8.87
CA CYS A 380 -17.10 19.08 -8.17
C CYS A 380 -15.90 19.99 -8.50
N SER A 381 -14.91 20.03 -7.61
CA SER A 381 -13.64 20.71 -7.85
C SER A 381 -12.50 19.70 -7.92
N ALA A 382 -11.86 19.60 -9.08
CA ALA A 382 -10.68 18.79 -9.29
C ALA A 382 -9.43 19.65 -9.04
N PRO A 383 -8.65 19.40 -7.98
CA PRO A 383 -7.45 20.19 -7.72
C PRO A 383 -6.38 19.92 -8.76
N LYS A 384 -5.61 20.96 -9.11
CA LYS A 384 -4.32 20.79 -9.79
C LYS A 384 -3.35 20.15 -8.78
N VAL A 385 -2.80 19.00 -9.16
CA VAL A 385 -1.81 18.24 -8.38
C VAL A 385 -0.52 18.24 -9.19
N ASP A 386 0.60 18.46 -8.52
CA ASP A 386 1.90 18.40 -9.18
C ASP A 386 2.21 16.97 -9.64
N THR A 387 2.89 16.87 -10.79
CA THR A 387 3.31 15.57 -11.32
C THR A 387 4.26 14.87 -10.36
N PRO A 388 4.18 13.54 -10.20
CA PRO A 388 5.12 12.78 -9.40
C PRO A 388 6.58 13.13 -9.72
N VAL A 389 7.32 13.53 -8.69
CA VAL A 389 8.74 13.88 -8.78
C VAL A 389 9.58 12.62 -8.65
N PHE A 390 10.63 12.52 -9.46
CA PHE A 390 11.63 11.46 -9.40
C PHE A 390 13.00 12.08 -9.20
N ASN A 391 13.70 11.66 -8.15
CA ASN A 391 15.02 12.18 -7.84
C ASN A 391 16.09 11.39 -8.63
N LYS A 392 16.35 11.85 -9.86
CA LYS A 392 17.34 11.24 -10.75
C LYS A 392 18.77 11.32 -10.19
N SER A 393 19.12 12.37 -9.43
CA SER A 393 20.48 12.53 -8.92
C SER A 393 20.77 11.52 -7.80
N VAL A 394 19.80 11.31 -6.91
CA VAL A 394 19.88 10.26 -5.89
C VAL A 394 19.92 8.88 -6.54
N PHE A 395 19.05 8.61 -7.52
CA PHE A 395 19.03 7.33 -8.21
C PHE A 395 20.35 7.01 -8.92
N THR A 396 20.89 7.99 -9.66
CA THR A 396 22.16 7.81 -10.38
C THR A 396 23.36 7.75 -9.44
N GLY A 397 23.31 8.45 -8.30
CA GLY A 397 24.30 8.35 -7.22
C GLY A 397 24.38 6.95 -6.57
N GLN A 398 23.33 6.13 -6.68
CA GLN A 398 23.35 4.73 -6.22
C GLN A 398 24.04 3.78 -7.20
N THR A 399 24.40 4.23 -8.40
CA THR A 399 25.13 3.38 -9.35
C THR A 399 26.60 3.27 -8.94
N THR A 400 27.09 2.04 -8.76
CA THR A 400 28.45 1.75 -8.28
C THR A 400 29.38 1.28 -9.39
N SER A 401 28.82 0.90 -10.55
CA SER A 401 29.55 0.31 -11.67
C SER A 401 29.11 0.94 -12.99
N SER A 402 30.01 1.00 -13.97
CA SER A 402 29.70 1.49 -15.32
C SER A 402 30.11 0.49 -16.39
N VAL A 403 29.26 0.31 -17.41
CA VAL A 403 29.45 -0.62 -18.53
C VAL A 403 29.06 0.06 -19.84
N THR A 404 29.82 -0.13 -20.92
CA THR A 404 29.42 0.37 -22.24
C THR A 404 28.33 -0.53 -22.85
N SER A 405 27.20 0.05 -23.27
CA SER A 405 26.02 -0.70 -23.74
C SER A 405 26.28 -1.47 -25.03
N SER A 406 27.03 -0.88 -25.98
CA SER A 406 27.31 -1.49 -27.29
C SER A 406 28.14 -2.78 -27.21
N THR A 407 28.82 -3.01 -26.08
CA THR A 407 29.63 -4.21 -25.85
C THR A 407 28.87 -5.32 -25.13
N LEU A 408 27.58 -5.12 -24.83
CA LEU A 408 26.83 -5.98 -23.92
C LEU A 408 26.04 -7.06 -24.69
N PRO A 409 26.47 -8.34 -24.66
CA PRO A 409 25.75 -9.40 -25.35
C PRO A 409 24.33 -9.56 -24.80
N CYS A 410 23.42 -10.04 -25.64
CA CYS A 410 22.03 -10.27 -25.25
C CYS A 410 21.89 -11.19 -24.02
N THR A 411 22.75 -12.21 -23.93
CA THR A 411 22.75 -13.21 -22.85
C THR A 411 23.24 -12.67 -21.51
N THR A 412 23.90 -11.50 -21.50
CA THR A 412 24.43 -10.91 -20.26
C THR A 412 23.31 -10.20 -19.52
N PRO A 413 22.99 -10.54 -18.25
CA PRO A 413 21.94 -9.85 -17.52
C PRO A 413 22.29 -8.39 -17.21
N LEU A 414 21.28 -7.55 -17.09
CA LEU A 414 21.41 -6.23 -16.48
C LEU A 414 21.61 -6.39 -14.98
N GLN A 415 22.70 -5.83 -14.46
CA GLN A 415 23.12 -5.98 -13.08
C GLN A 415 22.59 -4.84 -12.21
N ALA A 416 22.48 -5.08 -10.90
CA ALA A 416 22.09 -4.06 -9.94
C ALA A 416 23.08 -2.89 -9.92
N ASN A 417 22.57 -1.71 -9.61
CA ASN A 417 23.34 -0.49 -9.35
C ASN A 417 24.36 -0.17 -10.47
N THR A 418 23.99 -0.43 -11.72
CA THR A 418 24.90 -0.30 -12.87
C THR A 418 24.44 0.78 -13.83
N ARG A 419 25.38 1.62 -14.25
CA ARG A 419 25.25 2.65 -15.28
C ARG A 419 25.71 2.10 -16.63
N TYR A 420 24.81 2.05 -17.59
CA TYR A 420 25.07 1.61 -18.96
C TYR A 420 25.26 2.81 -19.88
N ILE A 421 26.42 2.93 -20.52
CA ILE A 421 26.79 4.09 -21.35
C ILE A 421 26.46 3.80 -22.81
N GLY A 422 25.58 4.60 -23.40
CA GLY A 422 25.07 4.41 -24.76
C GLY A 422 23.72 3.69 -24.81
N ASN A 423 23.18 3.56 -26.02
CA ASN A 423 21.87 2.94 -26.24
C ASN A 423 21.90 1.43 -25.96
N LEU A 424 20.79 0.92 -25.42
CA LEU A 424 20.54 -0.51 -25.28
C LEU A 424 19.61 -0.97 -26.40
N ASP A 425 20.19 -1.60 -27.41
CA ASP A 425 19.44 -2.11 -28.56
C ASP A 425 19.22 -3.62 -28.44
N LEU A 426 17.95 -4.04 -28.40
CA LEU A 426 17.51 -5.43 -28.32
C LEU A 426 16.91 -5.83 -29.65
N SER A 427 17.68 -6.59 -30.43
CA SER A 427 17.24 -7.11 -31.72
C SER A 427 16.25 -8.26 -31.59
N THR A 428 15.74 -8.74 -32.73
CA THR A 428 14.76 -9.83 -32.80
C THR A 428 15.19 -11.03 -31.98
N GLY A 429 14.32 -11.48 -31.08
CA GLY A 429 14.55 -12.64 -30.21
C GLY A 429 15.45 -12.36 -29.01
N CYS A 430 16.05 -11.17 -28.91
CA CYS A 430 16.85 -10.81 -27.75
C CYS A 430 15.98 -10.48 -26.54
N ARG A 431 16.06 -11.30 -25.49
CA ARG A 431 15.39 -11.09 -24.20
C ARG A 431 16.42 -10.95 -23.10
N LYS A 432 16.59 -9.73 -22.58
CA LYS A 432 17.59 -9.42 -21.57
C LYS A 432 17.05 -9.67 -20.17
N VAL A 433 17.79 -10.43 -19.37
CA VAL A 433 17.41 -10.67 -17.97
C VAL A 433 17.73 -9.44 -17.13
N ILE A 434 16.78 -9.00 -16.30
CA ILE A 434 16.97 -7.95 -15.30
C ILE A 434 17.25 -8.62 -13.96
N ASN A 435 18.49 -8.53 -13.48
CA ASN A 435 18.95 -9.11 -12.22
C ASN A 435 19.27 -8.04 -11.16
N GLY A 436 18.77 -6.81 -11.36
CA GLY A 436 19.15 -5.67 -10.55
C GLY A 436 17.99 -4.74 -10.25
N SER A 437 17.94 -4.21 -9.03
CA SER A 437 16.91 -3.28 -8.57
C SER A 437 17.04 -1.89 -9.18
N ASN A 438 18.27 -1.41 -9.44
CA ASN A 438 18.52 -0.10 -10.01
C ASN A 438 19.39 -0.22 -11.27
N VAL A 439 18.84 0.16 -12.42
CA VAL A 439 19.57 0.19 -13.69
C VAL A 439 19.43 1.57 -14.30
N TYR A 440 20.56 2.20 -14.62
CA TYR A 440 20.57 3.49 -15.30
C TYR A 440 21.20 3.35 -16.69
N ILE A 441 20.57 3.92 -17.70
CA ILE A 441 21.05 3.89 -19.09
C ILE A 441 21.25 5.33 -19.56
N LYS A 442 22.51 5.71 -19.76
CA LYS A 442 22.93 7.00 -20.33
C LYS A 442 22.79 6.96 -21.86
N GLY A 443 21.56 6.79 -22.30
CA GLY A 443 21.14 6.50 -23.67
C GLY A 443 19.66 6.11 -23.71
N GLY A 444 19.18 5.60 -24.84
CA GLY A 444 17.83 5.06 -24.99
C GLY A 444 17.77 3.53 -24.91
N ILE A 445 16.54 3.01 -24.92
CA ILE A 445 16.25 1.59 -25.13
C ILE A 445 15.52 1.45 -26.47
N SER A 446 15.99 0.57 -27.34
CA SER A 446 15.29 0.18 -28.56
C SER A 446 15.12 -1.33 -28.59
N ALA A 447 13.90 -1.82 -28.38
CA ALA A 447 13.56 -3.23 -28.46
C ALA A 447 12.72 -3.48 -29.71
N TYR A 448 13.28 -4.20 -30.68
CA TYR A 448 12.58 -4.63 -31.88
C TYR A 448 12.39 -6.15 -31.85
N MET A 449 11.14 -6.59 -31.68
CA MET A 449 10.78 -8.00 -31.44
C MET A 449 11.64 -8.65 -30.33
N GLY A 450 12.00 -7.86 -29.33
CA GLY A 450 12.87 -8.22 -28.22
C GLY A 450 12.33 -7.66 -26.90
N GLY A 451 13.07 -7.79 -25.81
CA GLY A 451 12.64 -7.15 -24.57
C GLY A 451 13.30 -7.70 -23.33
N PHE A 452 12.53 -7.82 -22.25
CA PHE A 452 13.08 -8.06 -20.92
C PHE A 452 12.39 -9.20 -20.20
N THR A 453 13.14 -9.84 -19.31
CA THR A 453 12.59 -10.80 -18.35
C THR A 453 13.13 -10.47 -16.96
N VAL A 454 12.26 -10.34 -15.98
CA VAL A 454 12.68 -10.12 -14.59
C VAL A 454 13.22 -11.44 -14.03
N SER A 455 14.40 -11.39 -13.40
CA SER A 455 15.01 -12.58 -12.79
C SER A 455 14.20 -13.09 -11.58
N GLU A 456 14.21 -14.41 -11.37
CA GLU A 456 13.60 -15.03 -10.18
C GLU A 456 14.27 -14.58 -8.87
N SER A 457 15.57 -14.24 -8.92
CA SER A 457 16.31 -13.66 -7.79
C SER A 457 15.74 -12.34 -7.29
N MET A 458 14.94 -11.63 -8.09
CA MET A 458 14.31 -10.37 -7.68
C MET A 458 13.15 -10.61 -6.70
N GLY A 459 12.61 -11.83 -6.60
CA GLY A 459 11.46 -12.12 -5.74
C GLY A 459 10.29 -11.18 -6.03
N THR A 460 9.76 -10.51 -5.00
CA THR A 460 8.71 -9.48 -5.11
C THR A 460 9.25 -8.06 -5.37
N THR A 461 10.56 -7.90 -5.52
CA THR A 461 11.20 -6.58 -5.75
C THR A 461 11.04 -6.17 -7.21
N ARG A 462 10.46 -4.99 -7.42
CA ARG A 462 10.28 -4.41 -8.75
C ARG A 462 11.53 -3.62 -9.16
N PRO A 463 12.21 -3.97 -10.27
CA PRO A 463 13.36 -3.22 -10.73
C PRO A 463 12.97 -1.84 -11.29
N ILE A 464 13.84 -0.85 -11.12
CA ILE A 464 13.71 0.51 -11.64
C ILE A 464 14.77 0.70 -12.73
N ILE A 465 14.31 1.07 -13.93
CA ILE A 465 15.14 1.32 -15.11
C ILE A 465 14.92 2.77 -15.55
N VAL A 466 15.97 3.58 -15.44
CA VAL A 466 15.94 5.00 -15.81
C VAL A 466 16.81 5.24 -17.04
N THR A 467 16.30 6.00 -17.99
CA THR A 467 17.00 6.32 -19.24
C THR A 467 17.03 7.82 -19.50
N ASP A 468 18.16 8.34 -20.00
CA ASP A 468 18.22 9.73 -20.51
C ASP A 468 17.49 9.85 -21.86
N GLY A 469 17.56 8.78 -22.66
CA GLY A 469 17.01 8.69 -23.99
C GLY A 469 15.63 8.05 -24.02
N LYS A 470 15.11 7.90 -25.24
CA LYS A 470 13.78 7.36 -25.52
C LYS A 470 13.73 5.85 -25.24
N ILE A 471 12.55 5.35 -24.88
CA ILE A 471 12.27 3.93 -24.69
C ILE A 471 11.30 3.49 -25.77
N ARG A 472 11.71 2.55 -26.62
CA ARG A 472 10.90 2.05 -27.73
C ARG A 472 10.80 0.55 -27.67
N PHE A 473 9.58 0.04 -27.68
CA PHE A 473 9.28 -1.35 -27.95
C PHE A 473 8.44 -1.40 -29.22
N ASN A 474 8.94 -2.12 -30.23
CA ASN A 474 8.31 -2.23 -31.54
C ASN A 474 8.40 -3.66 -32.07
N GLY A 475 7.48 -4.03 -32.95
CA GLY A 475 7.42 -5.33 -33.60
C GLY A 475 6.77 -6.42 -32.75
N PHE A 476 6.03 -7.30 -33.43
CA PHE A 476 5.34 -8.43 -32.83
C PHE A 476 6.31 -9.32 -32.05
N GLY A 477 6.02 -9.54 -30.76
CA GLY A 477 6.86 -10.34 -29.87
C GLY A 477 7.75 -9.52 -28.93
N SER A 478 7.76 -8.19 -29.07
CA SER A 478 8.31 -7.31 -28.05
C SER A 478 7.56 -7.46 -26.74
N SER A 479 8.27 -7.75 -25.65
CA SER A 479 7.61 -7.98 -24.37
C SER A 479 8.48 -7.74 -23.15
N VAL A 480 7.80 -7.48 -22.03
CA VAL A 480 8.39 -7.46 -20.70
C VAL A 480 7.72 -8.57 -19.89
N THR A 481 8.49 -9.58 -19.53
CA THR A 481 7.98 -10.78 -18.87
C THR A 481 8.28 -10.72 -17.37
N PRO A 482 7.26 -10.81 -16.49
CA PRO A 482 7.48 -10.89 -15.05
C PRO A 482 8.17 -12.19 -14.65
N ASN A 483 8.73 -12.23 -13.44
CA ASN A 483 9.15 -13.47 -12.81
C ASN A 483 7.94 -14.24 -12.25
N SER A 484 8.16 -15.42 -11.68
CA SER A 484 7.11 -16.26 -11.10
C SER A 484 6.33 -15.61 -9.93
N TYR A 485 6.91 -14.59 -9.29
CA TYR A 485 6.27 -13.81 -8.22
C TYR A 485 5.39 -12.66 -8.74
N GLY A 486 5.36 -12.43 -10.06
CA GLY A 486 4.61 -11.33 -10.68
C GLY A 486 5.34 -9.99 -10.65
N SER A 487 6.64 -9.95 -10.32
CA SER A 487 7.41 -8.70 -10.30
C SER A 487 7.70 -8.17 -11.71
N THR A 488 7.46 -6.88 -11.90
CA THR A 488 7.62 -6.17 -13.17
C THR A 488 8.41 -4.88 -12.98
N PRO A 489 9.15 -4.41 -14.00
CA PRO A 489 9.93 -3.19 -13.89
C PRO A 489 9.09 -1.91 -13.85
N TYR A 490 9.72 -0.85 -13.38
CA TYR A 490 9.41 0.54 -13.66
C TYR A 490 10.38 1.07 -14.72
N PHE A 491 9.86 1.58 -15.83
CA PHE A 491 10.62 2.28 -16.85
C PHE A 491 10.36 3.78 -16.74
N ILE A 492 11.43 4.56 -16.62
CA ILE A 492 11.38 6.02 -16.54
C ILE A 492 12.27 6.59 -17.64
N SER A 493 11.68 7.38 -18.55
CA SER A 493 12.44 8.10 -19.57
C SER A 493 12.47 9.59 -19.24
N TYR A 494 13.68 10.15 -19.25
CA TYR A 494 13.95 11.59 -19.14
C TYR A 494 14.04 12.29 -20.49
N ALA A 495 13.82 11.57 -21.60
CA ALA A 495 13.94 12.16 -22.93
C ALA A 495 12.96 13.31 -23.10
N SER A 496 13.48 14.44 -23.55
CA SER A 496 12.73 15.63 -23.93
C SER A 496 13.42 16.35 -25.09
N LEU A 497 12.80 17.41 -25.60
CA LEU A 497 13.48 18.30 -26.54
C LEU A 497 14.58 19.15 -25.87
N ASP A 498 14.61 19.23 -24.53
CA ASP A 498 15.74 19.78 -23.80
C ASP A 498 16.78 18.68 -23.53
N ALA A 499 17.70 18.50 -24.48
CA ALA A 499 18.76 17.50 -24.35
C ALA A 499 19.70 17.79 -23.15
N ALA A 500 19.88 19.05 -22.76
CA ALA A 500 20.74 19.39 -21.62
C ALA A 500 20.10 18.91 -20.30
N CYS A 501 18.80 19.13 -20.14
CA CYS A 501 18.06 18.61 -19.00
C CYS A 501 17.94 17.09 -19.03
N SER A 502 17.65 16.50 -20.20
CA SER A 502 17.51 15.04 -20.36
C SER A 502 18.77 14.28 -19.93
N ASN A 503 19.94 14.82 -20.25
CA ASN A 503 21.27 14.25 -19.92
C ASN A 503 21.81 14.68 -18.55
N SER A 504 21.13 15.60 -17.85
CA SER A 504 21.54 16.04 -16.52
C SER A 504 21.01 15.06 -15.47
N ASP A 505 21.84 14.73 -14.49
CA ASP A 505 21.44 13.90 -13.35
C ASP A 505 20.60 14.69 -12.34
N THR A 506 20.67 16.03 -12.34
CA THR A 506 20.02 16.89 -11.34
C THR A 506 18.82 17.66 -11.88
N CYS A 507 18.55 17.61 -13.19
CA CYS A 507 17.46 18.39 -13.76
C CYS A 507 16.09 17.79 -13.41
N THR A 508 15.25 18.58 -12.73
CA THR A 508 13.92 18.17 -12.26
C THR A 508 12.78 18.85 -13.02
N THR A 509 13.05 19.89 -13.79
CA THR A 509 12.07 20.69 -14.53
C THR A 509 12.62 21.18 -15.86
N ILE A 510 11.77 21.26 -16.87
CA ILE A 510 12.04 21.98 -18.14
C ILE A 510 11.11 23.18 -18.26
N SER A 511 11.46 24.14 -19.12
CA SER A 511 10.61 25.32 -19.31
C SER A 511 9.22 24.94 -19.84
N PRO A 512 8.16 25.68 -19.49
CA PRO A 512 6.83 25.60 -20.11
C PRO A 512 6.82 25.40 -21.63
N THR A 513 7.67 26.15 -22.34
CA THR A 513 7.74 26.11 -23.81
C THR A 513 8.32 24.79 -24.29
N GLN A 514 9.42 24.33 -23.69
CA GLN A 514 10.03 23.05 -24.01
C GLN A 514 9.13 21.87 -23.61
N LEU A 515 8.41 21.98 -22.49
CA LEU A 515 7.45 20.99 -22.04
C LEU A 515 6.34 20.83 -23.08
N LYS A 516 5.71 21.95 -23.48
CA LYS A 516 4.66 21.94 -24.50
C LYS A 516 5.18 21.37 -25.81
N ALA A 517 6.34 21.84 -26.28
CA ALA A 517 6.94 21.33 -27.51
C ALA A 517 7.26 19.83 -27.43
N THR A 518 7.76 19.34 -26.28
CA THR A 518 8.07 17.91 -26.07
C THR A 518 6.81 17.05 -26.10
N ILE A 519 5.70 17.54 -25.51
CA ILE A 519 4.40 16.86 -25.52
C ILE A 519 3.77 16.85 -26.91
N ASP A 520 3.90 17.97 -27.63
CA ASP A 520 3.33 18.21 -28.96
C ASP A 520 4.15 17.61 -30.09
N THR A 521 5.31 17.02 -29.78
CA THR A 521 6.14 16.39 -30.80
C THR A 521 5.40 15.16 -31.36
N TRP A 522 4.63 15.41 -32.41
CA TRP A 522 3.95 14.40 -33.20
C TRP A 522 4.77 14.16 -34.47
N ASP A 523 5.27 12.95 -34.65
CA ASP A 523 5.90 12.55 -35.91
C ASP A 523 4.78 12.14 -36.86
N GLY A 524 4.51 12.98 -37.85
CA GLY A 524 3.30 13.04 -38.68
C GLY A 524 2.73 11.74 -39.25
N ASP A 525 3.43 10.61 -39.22
CA ASP A 525 3.04 9.38 -39.93
C ASP A 525 3.30 8.07 -39.16
N SER A 526 3.55 8.06 -37.85
CA SER A 526 3.94 6.82 -37.16
C SER A 526 3.61 6.76 -35.67
N PHE A 527 2.35 6.53 -35.28
CA PHE A 527 1.94 6.06 -33.94
C PHE A 527 2.75 6.64 -32.74
N GLY A 528 3.05 7.95 -32.74
CA GLY A 528 3.83 8.60 -31.69
C GLY A 528 5.33 8.26 -31.64
N ASN A 529 6.00 7.91 -32.75
CA ASN A 529 7.43 7.50 -32.77
C ASN A 529 8.42 8.55 -32.22
N ALA A 530 7.98 9.81 -32.14
CA ALA A 530 8.71 10.90 -31.52
C ALA A 530 8.55 10.99 -29.99
N SER A 531 7.56 10.32 -29.39
CA SER A 531 7.34 10.30 -27.95
C SER A 531 8.55 9.73 -27.19
N PRO A 532 8.84 10.23 -25.96
CA PRO A 532 9.84 9.65 -25.08
C PRO A 532 9.67 8.15 -24.82
N ILE A 533 8.42 7.68 -24.70
CA ILE A 533 8.12 6.25 -24.57
C ILE A 533 7.11 5.83 -25.63
N VAL A 534 7.44 4.76 -26.37
CA VAL A 534 6.61 4.21 -27.45
C VAL A 534 6.51 2.70 -27.31
N LEU A 535 5.28 2.19 -27.25
CA LEU A 535 4.96 0.76 -27.22
C LEU A 535 4.05 0.44 -28.41
N ILE A 536 4.54 -0.37 -29.35
CA ILE A 536 3.78 -0.80 -30.53
C ILE A 536 3.76 -2.33 -30.54
N THR A 537 2.57 -2.94 -30.59
CA THR A 537 2.41 -4.42 -30.56
C THR A 537 3.14 -5.09 -29.38
N THR A 538 3.24 -4.39 -28.25
CA THR A 538 4.08 -4.79 -27.11
C THR A 538 3.27 -5.37 -25.96
N SER A 539 3.68 -6.52 -25.45
CA SER A 539 3.09 -7.14 -24.25
C SER A 539 3.94 -6.84 -23.01
N ALA A 540 3.48 -5.94 -22.14
CA ALA A 540 4.18 -5.60 -20.89
C ALA A 540 3.20 -5.57 -19.68
N PRO A 541 2.48 -6.67 -19.42
CA PRO A 541 1.49 -6.72 -18.35
C PRO A 541 2.12 -6.40 -16.99
N GLY A 542 1.43 -5.59 -16.18
CA GLY A 542 1.93 -5.18 -14.86
C GLY A 542 3.15 -4.24 -14.90
N THR A 543 3.72 -3.93 -16.06
CA THR A 543 4.90 -3.05 -16.19
C THR A 543 4.48 -1.59 -16.15
N SER A 544 5.30 -0.77 -15.48
CA SER A 544 5.03 0.65 -15.30
C SER A 544 5.89 1.48 -16.24
N PHE A 545 5.29 2.43 -16.97
CA PHE A 545 6.01 3.34 -17.87
C PHE A 545 5.74 4.80 -17.49
N TYR A 546 6.81 5.59 -17.41
CA TYR A 546 6.72 7.01 -17.05
C TYR A 546 7.63 7.89 -17.91
N ALA A 547 7.02 8.77 -18.70
CA ALA A 547 7.74 9.78 -19.47
C ALA A 547 7.83 11.08 -18.65
N TYR A 548 8.95 11.31 -17.98
CA TYR A 548 9.09 12.35 -16.96
C TYR A 548 8.78 13.76 -17.49
N PHE A 549 9.25 14.06 -18.71
CA PHE A 549 9.08 15.35 -19.37
C PHE A 549 8.21 15.30 -20.63
N GLY A 550 7.54 14.18 -20.92
CA GLY A 550 6.80 14.07 -22.17
C GLY A 550 5.75 12.98 -22.21
N ARG A 551 5.56 12.43 -23.41
CA ARG A 551 4.44 11.55 -23.75
C ARG A 551 4.79 10.06 -23.64
N VAL A 552 3.84 9.26 -23.16
CA VAL A 552 3.84 7.80 -23.35
C VAL A 552 2.80 7.44 -24.43
N SER A 553 3.24 6.80 -25.51
CA SER A 553 2.37 6.38 -26.62
C SER A 553 2.27 4.85 -26.69
N LEU A 554 1.04 4.34 -26.75
CA LEU A 554 0.74 2.91 -26.92
C LEU A 554 -0.10 2.70 -28.17
N ALA A 555 0.28 1.75 -29.01
CA ALA A 555 -0.42 1.45 -30.24
C ALA A 555 -0.56 -0.05 -30.52
N LEU A 556 -1.59 -0.39 -31.29
CA LEU A 556 -1.75 -1.70 -31.97
C LEU A 556 -1.70 -2.90 -31.01
N GLY A 557 -2.61 -2.94 -30.04
CA GLY A 557 -2.76 -4.05 -29.10
C GLY A 557 -1.69 -4.09 -28.01
N SER A 558 -1.05 -2.96 -27.71
CA SER A 558 -0.07 -2.89 -26.63
C SER A 558 -0.75 -2.92 -25.25
N ASN A 559 -0.04 -3.41 -24.23
CA ASN A 559 -0.54 -3.44 -22.85
C ASN A 559 0.56 -3.00 -21.86
N ALA A 560 0.14 -2.31 -20.80
CA ALA A 560 0.96 -1.91 -19.66
C ALA A 560 0.17 -2.08 -18.35
N GLY A 561 0.87 -2.16 -17.21
CA GLY A 561 0.28 -2.24 -15.88
C GLY A 561 0.03 -0.90 -15.18
N SER A 562 0.68 0.18 -15.64
CA SER A 562 0.43 1.55 -15.21
C SER A 562 1.12 2.53 -16.17
N LEU A 563 0.56 3.72 -16.34
CA LEU A 563 1.13 4.77 -17.18
C LEU A 563 1.24 6.08 -16.42
N GLY A 564 2.26 6.86 -16.74
CA GLY A 564 2.26 8.26 -16.36
C GLY A 564 3.25 9.08 -17.17
N GLY A 565 3.20 10.38 -16.95
CA GLY A 565 4.03 11.35 -17.67
C GLY A 565 3.27 12.63 -17.91
N GLN A 566 3.77 13.45 -18.81
CA GLN A 566 3.18 14.75 -19.09
C GLN A 566 1.99 14.64 -20.07
N ALA A 567 1.96 13.59 -20.90
CA ALA A 567 0.84 13.21 -21.74
C ALA A 567 0.79 11.67 -21.90
N VAL A 568 -0.39 11.14 -22.22
CA VAL A 568 -0.55 9.72 -22.58
C VAL A 568 -1.41 9.61 -23.83
N ASP A 569 -0.98 8.79 -24.78
CA ASP A 569 -1.69 8.50 -26.02
C ASP A 569 -1.89 6.98 -26.14
N VAL A 570 -3.14 6.56 -26.32
CA VAL A 570 -3.53 5.16 -26.42
C VAL A 570 -4.37 4.94 -27.66
N THR A 571 -3.80 4.23 -28.63
CA THR A 571 -4.49 3.91 -29.89
C THR A 571 -4.60 2.40 -30.10
N GLY A 572 -5.81 1.89 -30.36
CA GLY A 572 -6.04 0.48 -30.70
C GLY A 572 -5.56 -0.51 -29.63
N SER A 573 -5.56 -0.12 -28.36
CA SER A 573 -4.91 -0.86 -27.26
C SER A 573 -5.81 -0.93 -26.03
N THR A 574 -5.71 -2.04 -25.29
CA THR A 574 -6.41 -2.23 -24.01
C THR A 574 -5.40 -2.29 -22.87
N ILE A 575 -5.50 -1.33 -21.95
CA ILE A 575 -4.60 -1.17 -20.81
C ILE A 575 -5.31 -1.65 -19.55
N SER A 576 -4.64 -2.49 -18.76
CA SER A 576 -5.13 -2.94 -17.47
C SER A 576 -4.27 -2.35 -16.36
N LEU A 577 -4.76 -1.31 -15.66
CA LEU A 577 -4.00 -0.66 -14.59
C LEU A 577 -4.03 -1.52 -13.32
N THR A 578 -3.14 -2.49 -13.25
CA THR A 578 -3.02 -3.45 -12.14
C THR A 578 -1.97 -3.04 -11.11
N THR A 579 -1.13 -2.05 -11.44
CA THR A 579 0.00 -1.62 -10.61
C THR A 579 0.00 -0.11 -10.45
N SER A 580 0.67 0.40 -9.41
CA SER A 580 0.87 1.85 -9.30
C SER A 580 1.86 2.33 -10.37
N PRO A 581 1.73 3.58 -10.87
CA PRO A 581 2.79 4.23 -11.65
C PRO A 581 4.06 4.27 -10.80
N PRO A 582 5.25 4.52 -11.39
CA PRO A 582 6.45 4.74 -10.61
C PRO A 582 6.25 5.99 -9.76
N LEU A 583 5.71 5.80 -8.58
CA LEU A 583 5.98 6.64 -7.45
C LEU A 583 7.28 6.05 -6.92
N PRO A 584 8.43 6.73 -7.05
CA PRO A 584 9.59 6.32 -6.29
C PRO A 584 9.11 6.12 -4.85
N SER A 585 9.36 4.92 -4.32
CA SER A 585 9.33 4.71 -2.88
C SER A 585 10.20 5.81 -2.27
N GLN A 586 9.54 6.70 -1.54
CA GLN A 586 10.13 7.84 -0.84
C GLN A 586 11.12 7.37 0.22
#